data_AF-A0A917U267-F1
#
_entry.id   AF-A0A917U267-F1
#
_cell.length_a   1.000
_cell.length_b   1.000
_cell.length_c   1.000
_cell.angle_alpha   90.00
_cell.angle_beta   90.00
_cell.angle_gamma   90.00
#
_symmetry.space_group_name_H-M   'P 1'
#
loop_
_entity.id
_entity.type
_entity.pdbx_description
1 polymer ?
#
loop_
_entity_poly.entity_id
_entity_poly.type
_entity_poly.pdbx_seq_one_letter_code
_entity_poly.pdbx_strand_id
1 'polypeptide(L)'
;MSDDDRNIDYDQIAKDQEFARAFAAGETQLTYDDTAPIPELPPAGAPVMVVRPIRLPFDADQAIQDIAARRGMSVSALLRDWILADLEADQVISQEDPAVVLRGLQAGLGRVIDNLTAQQRQHRNAA
;
A
#
# COMPACT_ATOMS: atom_id res chain seq x y z
N MET A 1 12.59 24.00 7.10
CA MET A 1 12.33 22.98 8.14
C MET A 1 11.63 23.73 9.26
N SER A 2 10.29 23.77 9.21
CA SER A 2 9.47 24.61 10.09
C SER A 2 8.79 23.69 11.10
N ASP A 3 9.12 23.87 12.38
CA ASP A 3 8.61 23.12 13.53
C ASP A 3 7.17 23.53 13.89
N ASP A 4 6.22 23.45 12.95
CA ASP A 4 4.86 23.99 13.11
C ASP A 4 3.75 22.93 13.03
N ASP A 5 3.94 21.79 13.70
CA ASP A 5 2.92 20.71 13.79
C ASP A 5 2.31 20.58 15.20
N ARG A 6 2.49 21.58 16.05
CA ARG A 6 1.83 21.65 17.37
C ARG A 6 1.17 23.02 17.51
N ASN A 7 0.11 23.24 16.75
CA ASN A 7 -0.86 24.28 17.08
C ASN A 7 -1.56 23.84 18.37
N ILE A 8 -0.90 24.07 19.50
CA ILE A 8 -1.46 23.84 20.83
C ILE A 8 -2.53 24.92 20.98
N ASP A 9 -3.78 24.50 20.94
CA ASP A 9 -4.91 25.37 21.25
C ASP A 9 -4.82 25.74 22.74
N TYR A 10 -4.16 26.87 23.01
CA TYR A 10 -3.94 27.40 24.35
C TYR A 10 -5.27 27.71 25.06
N ASP A 11 -6.33 28.02 24.30
CA ASP A 11 -7.67 28.23 24.86
C ASP A 11 -8.28 26.91 25.33
N GLN A 12 -8.04 25.81 24.61
CA GLN A 12 -8.49 24.49 25.03
C GLN A 12 -7.77 24.03 26.31
N ILE A 13 -6.45 24.24 26.40
CA ILE A 13 -5.69 23.89 27.61
C ILE A 13 -6.19 24.68 28.83
N ALA A 14 -6.47 25.97 28.67
CA ALA A 14 -6.99 26.79 29.77
C ALA A 14 -8.33 26.27 30.28
N LYS A 15 -9.27 25.95 29.37
CA LYS A 15 -10.57 25.36 29.70
C LYS A 15 -10.45 24.01 30.40
N ASP A 16 -9.55 23.16 29.93
CA ASP A 16 -9.33 21.84 30.52
C ASP A 16 -8.77 21.95 31.95
N GLN A 17 -7.89 22.93 32.21
CA GLN A 17 -7.36 23.19 33.56
C GLN A 17 -8.42 23.74 34.51
N GLU A 18 -9.27 24.64 34.04
CA GLU A 18 -10.40 25.15 34.83
C GLU A 18 -11.38 24.04 35.18
N PHE A 19 -11.72 23.19 34.20
CA PHE A 19 -12.57 22.02 34.41
C PHE A 19 -11.95 21.04 35.41
N ALA A 20 -10.65 20.74 35.28
CA ALA A 20 -9.95 19.85 36.21
C ALA A 20 -9.94 20.39 37.64
N ARG A 21 -9.80 21.70 37.82
CA ARG A 21 -9.87 22.36 39.15
C ARG A 21 -11.28 22.28 39.73
N ALA A 22 -12.31 22.59 38.93
CA ALA A 22 -13.70 22.51 39.36
C ALA A 22 -14.10 21.06 39.73
N PHE A 23 -13.62 20.07 38.98
CA PHE A 23 -13.81 18.65 39.28
C PHE A 23 -13.10 18.25 40.59
N ALA A 24 -11.84 18.66 40.78
CA ALA A 24 -11.09 18.38 42.01
C ALA A 24 -11.67 19.08 43.25
N ALA A 25 -12.26 20.26 43.08
CA ALA A 25 -12.98 20.99 44.12
C ALA A 25 -14.37 20.40 44.43
N GLY A 26 -14.84 19.44 43.63
CA GLY A 26 -16.19 18.86 43.75
C GLY A 26 -17.31 19.79 43.28
N GLU A 27 -16.97 20.87 42.57
CA GLU A 27 -17.92 21.85 41.99
C GLU A 27 -18.51 21.35 40.67
N THR A 28 -17.86 20.36 40.04
CA THR A 28 -18.33 19.70 38.83
C THR A 28 -18.28 18.20 39.03
N GLN A 29 -19.34 17.50 38.61
CA GLN A 29 -19.45 16.05 38.74
C GLN A 29 -19.69 15.44 37.38
N LEU A 30 -18.95 14.38 37.06
CA LEU A 30 -19.17 13.60 35.85
C LEU A 30 -20.43 12.75 36.08
N THR A 31 -21.43 12.95 35.24
CA THR A 31 -22.62 12.11 35.19
C THR A 31 -22.48 11.17 34.01
N TYR A 32 -22.73 9.90 34.24
CA TYR A 32 -22.79 8.93 33.16
C TYR A 32 -24.16 9.05 32.49
N ASP A 33 -24.16 9.17 31.16
CA ASP A 33 -25.39 9.22 30.38
C ASP A 33 -25.83 7.80 30.02
N ASP A 34 -26.71 7.23 30.84
CA ASP A 34 -27.34 5.91 30.58
C ASP A 34 -28.32 5.92 29.41
N THR A 35 -28.61 7.10 28.83
CA THR A 35 -29.48 7.25 27.64
C THR A 35 -28.70 7.35 26.34
N ALA A 36 -27.36 7.40 26.41
CA ALA A 36 -26.51 7.42 25.24
C ALA A 36 -26.76 6.17 24.38
N PRO A 37 -26.93 6.32 23.05
CA PRO A 37 -27.10 5.16 22.17
C PRO A 37 -25.90 4.22 22.28
N ILE A 38 -26.16 2.91 22.41
CA ILE A 38 -25.12 1.91 22.33
C ILE A 38 -24.51 1.99 20.92
N PRO A 39 -23.18 2.21 20.78
CA PRO A 39 -22.57 2.28 19.48
C PRO A 39 -22.70 0.93 18.77
N GLU A 40 -23.16 0.97 17.52
CA GLU A 40 -23.28 -0.22 16.70
C GLU A 40 -21.88 -0.77 16.38
N LEU A 41 -21.63 -2.01 16.78
CA LEU A 41 -20.40 -2.70 16.44
C LEU A 41 -20.46 -3.12 14.96
N PRO A 42 -19.34 -3.04 14.22
CA PRO A 42 -19.30 -3.58 12.88
C PRO A 42 -19.64 -5.08 12.89
N PRO A 43 -20.37 -5.59 11.88
CA PRO A 43 -20.78 -6.98 11.83
C PRO A 43 -19.58 -7.93 11.77
N ALA A 44 -19.75 -9.14 12.29
CA ALA A 44 -18.72 -10.17 12.22
C ALA A 44 -18.36 -10.46 10.75
N GLY A 45 -17.06 -10.38 10.42
CA GLY A 45 -16.57 -10.55 9.06
C GLY A 45 -16.60 -9.28 8.20
N ALA A 46 -16.93 -8.11 8.77
CA ALA A 46 -16.74 -6.84 8.07
C ALA A 46 -15.28 -6.70 7.58
N PRO A 47 -15.03 -6.14 6.38
CA PRO A 47 -13.68 -5.98 5.86
C PRO A 47 -12.80 -5.17 6.81
N VAL A 48 -11.68 -5.76 7.24
CA VAL A 48 -10.70 -5.06 8.07
C VAL A 48 -9.81 -4.23 7.14
N MET A 49 -9.92 -2.91 7.26
CA MET A 49 -9.05 -1.98 6.54
C MET A 49 -7.80 -1.69 7.37
N VAL A 50 -6.63 -1.78 6.74
CA VAL A 50 -5.35 -1.44 7.38
C VAL A 50 -4.82 -0.14 6.78
N VAL A 51 -4.45 0.81 7.64
CA VAL A 51 -3.77 2.04 7.24
C VAL A 51 -2.27 1.87 7.37
N ARG A 52 -1.53 2.19 6.31
CA ARG A 52 -0.07 2.17 6.29
C ARG A 52 0.44 3.51 5.76
N PRO A 53 1.31 4.22 6.51
CA PRO A 53 1.99 5.37 5.95
C PRO A 53 3.05 4.89 4.95
N ILE A 54 3.10 5.53 3.79
CA ILE A 54 4.13 5.30 2.77
C ILE A 54 4.87 6.61 2.50
N ARG A 55 6.16 6.52 2.22
CA ARG A 55 6.96 7.67 1.77
C ARG A 55 7.10 7.57 0.26
N LEU A 56 6.70 8.63 -0.44
CA LEU A 56 6.80 8.74 -1.88
C LEU A 56 7.63 9.97 -2.24
N PRO A 57 8.36 9.95 -3.37
CA PRO A 57 8.88 11.16 -3.97
C PRO A 57 7.74 12.16 -4.25
N PHE A 58 8.01 13.45 -4.08
CA PHE A 58 7.01 14.50 -4.28
C PHE A 58 6.35 14.44 -5.65
N ASP A 59 7.15 14.30 -6.71
CA ASP A 59 6.64 14.25 -8.09
C ASP A 59 5.70 13.06 -8.32
N ALA A 60 5.97 11.93 -7.65
CA ALA A 60 5.12 10.75 -7.73
C ALA A 60 3.77 11.01 -7.03
N ASP A 61 3.79 11.62 -5.84
CA ASP A 61 2.56 11.98 -5.13
C ASP A 61 1.70 12.96 -5.95
N GLN A 62 2.30 14.00 -6.52
CA GLN A 62 1.60 14.96 -7.37
C GLN A 62 0.96 14.28 -8.59
N ALA A 63 1.70 13.40 -9.27
CA ALA A 63 1.17 12.65 -10.40
C ALA A 63 -0.03 11.76 -10.01
N ILE A 64 0.04 11.11 -8.84
CA ILE A 64 -1.05 10.29 -8.30
C ILE A 64 -2.29 11.16 -8.03
N GLN A 65 -2.11 12.32 -7.38
CA GLN A 65 -3.20 13.25 -7.10
C GLN A 65 -3.89 13.71 -8.39
N ASP A 66 -3.12 14.08 -9.41
CA ASP A 66 -3.66 14.54 -10.68
C ASP A 66 -4.44 13.42 -11.41
N ILE A 67 -3.96 12.18 -11.36
CA ILE A 67 -4.65 11.03 -11.93
C ILE A 67 -5.96 10.76 -11.18
N ALA A 68 -5.92 10.80 -9.85
CA ALA A 68 -7.09 10.58 -9.00
C ALA A 68 -8.17 11.64 -9.28
N ALA A 69 -7.78 12.92 -9.37
CA ALA A 69 -8.67 14.02 -9.73
C ALA A 69 -9.32 13.83 -11.10
N ARG A 70 -8.52 13.47 -12.14
CA ARG A 70 -9.06 13.19 -13.48
C ARG A 70 -10.04 12.02 -13.51
N ARG A 71 -9.86 11.04 -12.62
CA ARG A 71 -10.75 9.87 -12.51
C ARG A 71 -11.94 10.09 -11.56
N GLY A 72 -12.01 11.23 -10.87
CA GLY A 72 -13.03 11.47 -9.85
C GLY A 72 -12.95 10.51 -8.67
N MET A 73 -11.75 10.01 -8.36
CA MET A 73 -11.51 9.03 -7.29
C MET A 73 -10.67 9.67 -6.18
N SER A 74 -10.75 9.12 -4.96
CA SER A 74 -9.77 9.46 -3.92
C SER A 74 -8.42 8.79 -4.22
N VAL A 75 -7.33 9.40 -3.77
CA VAL A 75 -5.97 8.84 -3.88
C VAL A 75 -5.91 7.43 -3.29
N SER A 76 -6.51 7.20 -2.12
CA SER A 76 -6.56 5.87 -1.50
C SER A 76 -7.36 4.85 -2.30
N ALA A 77 -8.42 5.27 -3.01
CA ALA A 77 -9.16 4.38 -3.89
C ALA A 77 -8.32 4.00 -5.12
N LEU A 78 -7.66 4.98 -5.74
CA LEU A 78 -6.79 4.76 -6.89
C LEU A 78 -5.61 3.84 -6.55
N LEU A 79 -4.92 4.08 -5.43
CA LEU A 79 -3.79 3.27 -5.01
C LEU A 79 -4.20 1.83 -4.69
N ARG A 80 -5.35 1.63 -4.02
CA ARG A 80 -5.87 0.27 -3.77
C ARG A 80 -6.21 -0.46 -5.07
N ASP A 81 -6.86 0.21 -6.02
CA ASP A 81 -7.19 -0.35 -7.33
C ASP A 81 -5.94 -0.81 -8.08
N TRP A 82 -4.91 0.03 -8.13
CA TRP A 82 -3.63 -0.33 -8.78
C TRP A 82 -2.91 -1.48 -8.08
N ILE A 83 -2.86 -1.48 -6.75
CA ILE A 83 -2.22 -2.57 -5.99
C ILE A 83 -2.96 -3.89 -6.21
N LEU A 84 -4.30 -3.88 -6.17
CA LEU A 84 -5.10 -5.09 -6.39
C LEU A 84 -4.95 -5.60 -7.82
N ALA A 85 -4.99 -4.71 -8.81
CA ALA A 85 -4.80 -5.09 -10.21
C ALA A 85 -3.41 -5.71 -10.45
N ASP A 86 -2.36 -5.17 -9.81
CA ASP A 86 -1.00 -5.72 -9.90
C ASP A 86 -0.88 -7.07 -9.19
N LEU A 87 -1.44 -7.22 -7.99
CA LEU A 87 -1.44 -8.48 -7.25
C LEU A 87 -2.25 -9.58 -7.96
N GLU A 88 -3.34 -9.23 -8.64
CA GLU A 88 -4.11 -10.16 -9.46
C GLU A 88 -3.31 -10.59 -10.70
N ALA A 89 -2.62 -9.64 -11.35
CA ALA A 89 -1.74 -9.95 -12.48
C ALA A 89 -0.56 -10.84 -12.08
N ASP A 90 0.03 -10.63 -10.89
CA ASP A 90 1.17 -11.41 -10.39
C ASP A 90 0.75 -12.82 -9.94
N GLN A 91 -0.50 -12.99 -9.48
CA GLN A 91 -1.09 -14.31 -9.26
C GLN A 91 -1.26 -15.11 -10.56
N VAL A 92 -1.44 -14.42 -11.70
CA VAL A 92 -1.46 -15.05 -13.03
C VAL A 92 -0.04 -15.40 -13.51
N ILE A 93 0.98 -14.66 -13.07
CA ILE A 93 2.42 -14.87 -13.42
C ILE A 93 3.12 -15.83 -12.43
N SER A 94 2.42 -16.42 -11.46
CA SER A 94 2.90 -17.57 -10.69
C SER A 94 2.90 -18.92 -11.45
N GLN A 95 3.01 -18.88 -12.79
CA GLN A 95 3.58 -19.98 -13.59
C GLN A 95 4.89 -19.50 -14.20
N GLU A 96 5.97 -19.64 -13.42
CA GLU A 96 7.37 -19.38 -13.76
C GLU A 96 7.81 -17.91 -13.86
N ASP A 97 8.76 -17.56 -12.97
CA ASP A 97 9.53 -16.30 -13.01
C ASP A 97 10.01 -16.02 -14.45
N PRO A 98 9.64 -14.87 -15.06
CA PRO A 98 9.99 -14.56 -16.44
C PRO A 98 11.51 -14.53 -16.68
N ALA A 99 12.31 -14.23 -15.64
CA ALA A 99 13.77 -14.30 -15.72
C ALA A 99 14.28 -15.75 -15.72
N VAL A 100 13.55 -16.70 -15.13
CA VAL A 100 13.84 -18.14 -15.21
C VAL A 100 13.47 -18.68 -16.59
N VAL A 101 12.31 -18.33 -17.12
CA VAL A 101 11.86 -18.72 -18.48
C VAL A 101 12.84 -18.22 -19.54
N LEU A 102 13.25 -16.95 -19.46
CA LEU A 102 14.18 -16.36 -20.42
C LEU A 102 15.58 -17.00 -20.34
N ARG A 103 16.09 -17.28 -19.13
CA ARG A 103 17.36 -18.00 -18.95
C ARG A 103 17.29 -19.43 -19.46
N GLY A 104 16.17 -20.12 -19.25
CA GLY A 104 15.92 -21.46 -19.79
C GLY A 104 15.95 -21.47 -21.32
N LEU A 105 15.29 -20.49 -21.95
CA LEU A 105 15.27 -20.34 -23.41
C LEU A 105 16.67 -20.04 -23.98
N GLN A 106 17.41 -19.11 -23.36
CA GLN A 106 18.78 -18.78 -23.78
C GLN A 106 19.73 -19.98 -23.68
N ALA A 107 19.64 -20.74 -22.58
CA ALA A 107 20.43 -21.96 -22.39
C ALA A 107 20.00 -23.11 -23.33
N GLY A 108 18.74 -23.13 -23.78
CA GLY A 108 18.25 -24.05 -24.80
C GLY A 108 18.82 -23.75 -26.19
N LEU A 109 18.80 -22.48 -26.59
CA LEU A 109 19.32 -22.04 -27.89
C LEU A 109 20.82 -22.32 -28.05
N GLY A 110 21.62 -22.12 -27.00
CA GLY A 110 23.06 -22.45 -27.02
C GLY A 110 23.32 -23.92 -27.34
N ARG A 111 22.56 -24.83 -26.71
CA ARG A 111 22.70 -26.28 -26.94
C ARG A 111 22.32 -26.70 -28.36
N VAL A 112 21.32 -26.05 -28.96
CA VAL A 112 20.93 -26.31 -30.36
C VAL A 112 22.04 -25.89 -31.32
N ILE A 113 22.64 -24.71 -31.11
CA ILE A 113 23.76 -24.22 -31.93
C ILE A 113 24.98 -25.13 -31.80
N ASP A 114 25.31 -25.56 -30.59
CA ASP A 114 26.44 -26.47 -30.36
C ASP A 114 26.23 -27.82 -31.05
N ASN A 115 25.02 -28.39 -30.97
CA ASN A 115 24.69 -29.64 -31.66
C ASN A 115 24.75 -29.51 -33.19
N LEU A 116 24.23 -28.42 -33.76
CA LEU A 116 24.30 -28.17 -35.21
C LEU A 116 25.76 -28.01 -35.68
N THR A 117 26.58 -27.33 -34.88
CA THR A 117 28.00 -27.12 -35.17
C THR A 117 28.79 -28.44 -35.10
N ALA A 118 28.47 -29.30 -34.12
CA ALA A 118 29.06 -30.63 -34.00
C ALA A 118 28.68 -31.54 -35.17
N GLN A 119 27.39 -31.52 -35.57
CA GLN A 119 26.89 -32.34 -36.68
C GLN A 119 27.50 -31.94 -38.03
N GLN A 120 27.68 -30.64 -38.29
CA GLN A 120 28.34 -30.17 -39.52
C GLN A 120 29.81 -30.58 -39.61
N ARG A 121 30.54 -30.62 -38.49
CA ARG A 121 31.94 -31.11 -38.46
C ARG A 121 32.03 -32.60 -38.75
N GLN A 122 31.07 -33.38 -38.28
CA GLN A 122 31.01 -34.82 -38.57
C GLN A 122 30.74 -35.09 -40.05
N HIS A 123 29.83 -34.35 -40.69
CA HIS A 123 29.59 -34.49 -42.12
C HIS A 123 30.76 -34.03 -43.00
N ARG A 124 31.56 -33.05 -42.56
CA ARG A 124 32.70 -32.54 -43.34
C ARG A 124 33.95 -33.42 -43.27
N ASN A 125 34.08 -34.26 -42.25
CA ASN A 125 35.21 -35.20 -42.10
C ASN A 125 34.92 -36.59 -42.68
N ALA A 126 33.70 -36.84 -43.17
CA ALA A 126 33.25 -38.10 -43.77
C ALA A 126 33.15 -38.03 -45.30
N ALA A 127 33.62 -36.94 -45.91
CA ALA A 127 33.75 -36.72 -47.36
C ALA A 127 35.22 -36.53 -47.70
#